data_AF-A0A6P1ESW4-F1
#
_entry.id   AF-A0A6P1ESW4-F1
#
_cell.length_a   1.000
_cell.length_b   1.000
_cell.length_c   1.000
_cell.angle_alpha   90.00
_cell.angle_beta   90.00
_cell.angle_gamma   90.00
#
_symmetry.space_group_name_H-M   'P 1'
#
loop_
_entity.id
_entity.type
_entity.pdbx_description
1 polymer ?
#
loop_
_entity_poly.entity_id
_entity_poly.type
_entity_poly.pdbx_seq_one_letter_code
_entity_poly.pdbx_strand_id
1 'polypeptide(L)'
;MINIPLAPEAFDDIKIYYVYLIACHAALETYVKVGMTCNLKRRISEVQTGCPFRIAHAFAIPSEYWEEARGLEKLLHMLLREQRLRGEWYSGTETFFSVLDAVLRRINAGGFSYEELLETPDFVGPEFEIMLHRHDFCFYEISLPLVRGANPMDSARSLPAERIASVLSGGRATQYGELS
;
A
#
# COMPACT_ATOMS: atom_id res chain seq x y z
N MET A 1 -17.96 53.81 -6.25
CA MET A 1 -17.98 52.42 -5.78
C MET A 1 -16.60 51.84 -6.02
N ILE A 2 -15.92 51.43 -4.96
CA ILE A 2 -14.53 50.99 -4.99
C ILE A 2 -14.53 49.52 -5.42
N ASN A 3 -13.87 49.20 -6.53
CA ASN A 3 -13.68 47.84 -7.02
C ASN A 3 -12.57 47.20 -6.18
N ILE A 4 -12.93 46.41 -5.17
CA ILE A 4 -11.98 45.64 -4.38
C ILE A 4 -11.64 44.40 -5.21
N PRO A 5 -10.37 44.17 -5.61
CA PRO A 5 -9.99 42.93 -6.24
C PRO A 5 -10.18 41.80 -5.23
N LEU A 6 -11.04 40.83 -5.55
CA LEU A 6 -11.08 39.54 -4.85
C LEU A 6 -9.67 38.95 -4.92
N ALA A 7 -9.05 38.72 -3.76
CA ALA A 7 -7.80 38.01 -3.66
C ALA A 7 -7.94 36.65 -4.37
N PRO A 8 -6.91 36.17 -5.09
CA PRO A 8 -6.95 34.84 -5.67
C PRO A 8 -7.17 33.85 -4.52
N GLU A 9 -8.25 33.07 -4.60
CA GLU A 9 -8.50 31.99 -3.66
C GLU A 9 -7.24 31.11 -3.63
N ALA A 10 -6.66 30.98 -2.44
CA ALA A 10 -5.58 30.04 -2.23
C ALA A 10 -6.16 28.66 -2.52
N PHE A 11 -5.83 28.09 -3.67
CA PHE A 11 -5.99 26.67 -3.89
C PHE A 11 -5.14 25.99 -2.81
N ASP A 12 -5.81 25.47 -1.77
CA ASP A 12 -5.15 24.57 -0.83
C ASP A 12 -4.55 23.44 -1.68
N ASP A 13 -3.23 23.28 -1.64
CA ASP A 13 -2.56 22.16 -2.28
C ASP A 13 -3.27 20.87 -1.80
N ILE A 14 -3.92 20.16 -2.72
CA ILE A 14 -4.66 18.93 -2.39
C ILE A 14 -3.69 17.97 -1.71
N LYS A 15 -3.93 17.72 -0.42
CA LYS A 15 -3.06 16.87 0.38
C LYS A 15 -3.38 15.41 0.10
N ILE A 16 -2.41 14.72 -0.51
CA ILE A 16 -2.53 13.28 -0.80
C ILE A 16 -2.01 12.43 0.36
N TYR A 17 -2.79 11.42 0.73
CA TYR A 17 -2.44 10.35 1.64
C TYR A 17 -2.12 9.09 0.85
N TYR A 18 -1.17 8.30 1.33
CA TYR A 18 -0.72 7.08 0.68
C TYR A 18 -0.80 5.93 1.65
N VAL A 19 -1.48 4.84 1.27
CA VAL A 19 -1.20 3.52 1.84
C VAL A 19 -0.06 2.92 1.05
N TYR A 20 0.98 2.44 1.73
CA TYR A 20 2.16 1.90 1.10
C TYR A 20 2.38 0.43 1.47
N LEU A 21 2.99 -0.31 0.54
CA LEU A 21 3.55 -1.63 0.76
C LEU A 21 5.02 -1.59 0.36
N ILE A 22 5.93 -1.80 1.31
CA ILE A 22 7.38 -1.80 1.06
C ILE A 22 7.91 -3.20 1.32
N ALA A 23 8.41 -3.86 0.27
CA ALA A 23 9.08 -5.14 0.37
C ALA A 23 10.59 -4.96 0.51
N CYS A 24 11.16 -5.59 1.53
CA CYS A 24 12.59 -5.76 1.69
C CYS A 24 12.96 -7.22 1.48
N HIS A 25 13.95 -7.49 0.65
CA HIS A 25 14.44 -8.86 0.42
C HIS A 25 15.70 -9.11 1.26
N ALA A 26 15.63 -10.13 2.11
CA ALA A 26 16.79 -10.77 2.71
C ALA A 26 17.23 -11.98 1.85
N ALA A 27 18.31 -12.65 2.24
CA ALA A 27 18.89 -13.74 1.43
C ALA A 27 17.88 -14.85 1.08
N LEU A 28 17.03 -15.23 2.04
CA LEU A 28 16.04 -16.31 1.87
C LEU A 28 14.59 -15.85 2.06
N GLU A 29 14.40 -14.69 2.69
CA GLU A 29 13.09 -14.23 3.16
C GLU A 29 12.73 -12.88 2.56
N THR A 30 11.42 -12.65 2.42
CA THR A 30 10.87 -11.34 2.06
C THR A 30 10.12 -10.81 3.28
N TYR A 31 10.34 -9.53 3.59
CA TYR A 31 9.55 -8.84 4.62
C TYR A 31 8.77 -7.73 3.97
N VAL A 32 7.49 -7.60 4.32
CA VAL A 32 6.63 -6.55 3.79
C VAL A 32 6.20 -5.65 4.93
N LYS A 33 6.40 -4.35 4.77
CA LYS A 33 5.84 -3.33 5.65
C LYS A 33 4.61 -2.73 5.00
N VAL A 34 3.51 -2.67 5.75
CA VAL A 34 2.28 -1.97 5.35
C VAL A 34 2.10 -0.77 6.27
N GLY A 35 1.67 0.37 5.74
CA GLY A 35 1.33 1.51 6.57
C GLY A 35 0.84 2.70 5.75
N MET A 36 0.58 3.83 6.41
CA MET A 36 0.14 5.06 5.75
C MET A 36 1.13 6.23 5.90
N THR A 37 1.12 7.17 4.97
CA THR A 37 1.88 8.42 5.07
C THR A 37 1.34 9.52 4.15
N CYS A 38 1.59 10.79 4.46
CA CYS A 38 1.45 11.91 3.52
C CYS A 38 2.78 12.33 2.88
N ASN A 39 3.90 11.66 3.23
CA ASN A 39 5.22 11.94 2.67
C ASN A 39 5.93 10.62 2.33
N LEU A 40 5.57 10.08 1.16
CA LEU A 40 6.06 8.78 0.68
C LEU A 40 7.58 8.74 0.57
N LYS A 41 8.21 9.82 0.08
CA LYS A 41 9.67 9.93 -0.07
C LYS A 41 10.40 9.79 1.26
N ARG A 42 9.94 10.55 2.26
CA ARG A 42 10.50 10.51 3.62
C ARG A 42 10.33 9.11 4.20
N ARG A 43 9.14 8.52 4.06
CA ARG A 43 8.85 7.20 4.60
C ARG A 43 9.72 6.09 4.00
N ILE A 44 9.88 6.05 2.67
CA ILE A 44 10.75 5.08 2.00
C ILE A 44 12.20 5.25 2.49
N SER A 45 12.67 6.49 2.60
CA SER A 45 14.00 6.79 3.14
C SER A 45 14.18 6.30 4.59
N GLU A 46 13.21 6.58 5.46
CA GLU A 46 13.22 6.15 6.86
C GLU A 46 13.26 4.62 6.99
N VAL A 47 12.46 3.92 6.19
CA VAL A 47 12.47 2.45 6.14
C VAL A 47 13.84 1.94 5.70
N GLN A 48 14.43 2.49 4.65
CA GLN A 48 15.76 2.06 4.20
C GLN A 48 16.86 2.34 5.24
N THR A 49 16.78 3.45 5.97
CA THR A 49 17.76 3.76 7.04
C THR A 49 17.60 2.89 8.28
N GLY A 50 16.36 2.47 8.60
CA GLY A 50 16.06 1.64 9.77
C GLY A 50 16.06 0.13 9.48
N CYS A 51 16.14 -0.27 8.22
CA CYS A 51 16.12 -1.66 7.78
C CYS A 51 17.51 -2.05 7.22
N PRO A 52 18.15 -3.11 7.74
CA PRO A 52 19.44 -3.57 7.21
C PRO A 52 19.30 -4.20 5.80
N PHE A 53 18.09 -4.54 5.38
CA PHE A 53 17.80 -5.12 4.08
C PHE A 53 17.49 -4.04 3.04
N ARG A 54 17.83 -4.32 1.78
CA ARG A 54 17.52 -3.42 0.67
C ARG A 54 16.02 -3.49 0.36
N ILE A 55 15.41 -2.32 0.15
CA ILE A 55 14.06 -2.26 -0.42
C ILE A 55 14.11 -2.78 -1.86
N ALA A 56 13.35 -3.84 -2.13
CA ALA A 56 13.25 -4.44 -3.45
C ALA A 56 12.12 -3.80 -4.26
N HIS A 57 10.95 -3.63 -3.64
CA HIS A 57 9.77 -3.03 -4.26
C HIS A 57 9.06 -2.11 -3.27
N ALA A 58 8.45 -1.04 -3.78
CA ALA A 58 7.56 -0.18 -3.01
C ALA A 58 6.33 0.13 -3.84
N PHE A 59 5.16 0.03 -3.23
CA PHE A 59 3.88 0.36 -3.82
C PHE A 59 3.21 1.47 -3.02
N ALA A 60 2.42 2.28 -3.71
CA ALA A 60 1.60 3.32 -3.11
C ALA A 60 0.18 3.32 -3.69
N ILE A 61 -0.79 3.59 -2.82
CA ILE A 61 -2.20 3.74 -3.12
C ILE A 61 -2.58 5.15 -2.68
N PRO A 62 -2.68 6.12 -3.61
CA PRO A 62 -3.01 7.49 -3.27
C PRO A 62 -4.50 7.64 -2.95
N SER A 63 -4.82 8.53 -2.02
CA SER A 63 -6.16 8.99 -1.73
C SER A 63 -6.12 10.46 -1.30
N GLU A 64 -7.12 11.23 -1.71
CA GLU A 64 -7.34 12.61 -1.25
C GLU A 64 -7.99 12.63 0.14
N TYR A 65 -8.57 11.51 0.57
CA TYR A 65 -9.32 11.37 1.80
C TYR A 65 -8.52 10.61 2.85
N TRP A 66 -8.28 11.25 3.99
CA TRP A 66 -7.54 10.63 5.08
C TRP A 66 -8.26 9.40 5.63
N GLU A 67 -9.58 9.47 5.75
CA GLU A 67 -10.44 8.40 6.23
C GLU A 67 -10.33 7.16 5.35
N GLU A 68 -10.31 7.34 4.03
CA GLU A 68 -10.18 6.25 3.07
C GLU A 68 -8.81 5.57 3.19
N ALA A 69 -7.72 6.35 3.20
CA ALA A 69 -6.37 5.80 3.39
C ALA A 69 -6.22 5.09 4.74
N ARG A 70 -6.78 5.67 5.82
CA ARG A 70 -6.76 5.07 7.15
C ARG A 70 -7.59 3.79 7.23
N GLY A 71 -8.77 3.79 6.62
CA GLY A 71 -9.65 2.62 6.58
C GLY A 71 -8.99 1.47 5.83
N LEU A 72 -8.38 1.76 4.68
CA LEU A 72 -7.68 0.77 3.86
C LEU A 72 -6.49 0.17 4.61
N GLU A 73 -5.65 1.01 5.24
CA GLU A 73 -4.51 0.54 6.02
C GLU A 73 -4.95 -0.36 7.19
N LYS A 74 -5.96 0.05 7.95
CA LYS A 74 -6.48 -0.73 9.06
C LYS A 74 -7.09 -2.05 8.58
N LEU A 75 -7.85 -2.05 7.49
CA LEU A 75 -8.42 -3.24 6.89
C LEU A 75 -7.33 -4.24 6.47
N LEU A 76 -6.26 -3.77 5.81
CA LEU A 76 -5.10 -4.59 5.46
C LEU A 76 -4.45 -5.18 6.71
N HIS A 77 -4.26 -4.38 7.76
CA HIS A 77 -3.66 -4.87 9.00
C HIS A 77 -4.51 -5.94 9.71
N MET A 78 -5.84 -5.80 9.65
CA MET A 78 -6.79 -6.77 10.22
C MET A 78 -6.78 -8.07 9.42
N LEU A 79 -6.89 -7.99 8.09
CA LEU A 79 -7.00 -9.18 7.22
C LEU A 79 -5.67 -9.94 7.06
N LEU A 80 -4.53 -9.28 7.25
CA LEU A 80 -3.19 -9.89 7.20
C LEU A 80 -2.65 -10.26 8.59
N ARG A 81 -3.45 -10.12 9.65
CA ARG A 81 -3.01 -10.21 11.05
C ARG A 81 -2.26 -11.50 11.37
N GLU A 82 -2.68 -12.62 10.80
CA GLU A 82 -2.08 -13.95 11.06
C GLU A 82 -0.63 -14.06 10.56
N GLN A 83 -0.23 -13.24 9.58
CA GLN A 83 1.13 -13.22 9.02
C GLN A 83 1.99 -12.09 9.60
N ARG A 84 1.46 -11.34 10.57
CA ARG A 84 2.12 -10.18 11.18
C ARG A 84 3.25 -10.63 12.10
N LEU A 85 4.43 -10.07 11.90
CA LEU A 85 5.60 -10.27 12.76
C LEU A 85 5.53 -9.33 13.96
N ARG A 86 5.99 -8.08 13.79
CA ARG A 86 6.03 -7.06 14.84
C ARG A 86 5.67 -5.70 14.28
N GLY A 87 4.75 -5.01 14.96
CA GLY A 87 4.23 -3.72 14.52
C GLY A 87 3.56 -3.85 13.15
N GLU A 88 4.09 -3.15 12.17
CA GLU A 88 3.58 -3.04 10.79
C GLU A 88 4.30 -3.99 9.80
N TRP A 89 5.12 -4.92 10.30
CA TRP A 89 5.92 -5.84 9.48
C TRP A 89 5.28 -7.22 9.37
N TYR A 90 5.39 -7.82 8.19
CA TYR A 90 4.82 -9.10 7.81
C TYR A 90 5.89 -10.01 7.19
N SER A 91 5.74 -11.32 7.42
CA SER A 91 6.53 -12.32 6.70
C SER A 91 5.93 -12.54 5.32
N GLY A 92 6.71 -12.29 4.26
CA GLY A 92 6.33 -12.47 2.87
C GLY A 92 6.37 -13.94 2.44
N THR A 93 5.56 -14.77 3.09
CA THR A 93 5.36 -16.17 2.70
C THR A 93 4.40 -16.27 1.51
N GLU A 94 4.34 -17.45 0.88
CA GLU A 94 3.33 -17.73 -0.14
C GLU A 94 1.90 -17.50 0.38
N THR A 95 1.62 -17.91 1.62
CA THR A 95 0.33 -17.65 2.28
C THR A 95 0.06 -16.16 2.40
N PHE A 96 1.03 -15.35 2.84
CA PHE A 96 0.87 -13.90 2.92
C PHE A 96 0.50 -13.29 1.57
N PHE A 97 1.23 -13.64 0.50
CA PHE A 97 0.99 -13.10 -0.82
C PHE A 97 -0.35 -13.54 -1.42
N SER A 98 -0.76 -14.78 -1.15
CA SER A 98 -2.07 -15.30 -1.55
C SER A 98 -3.22 -14.55 -0.85
N VAL A 99 -3.11 -14.35 0.47
CA VAL A 99 -4.10 -13.56 1.23
C VAL A 99 -4.11 -12.11 0.75
N LEU A 100 -2.94 -11.49 0.55
CA LEU A 100 -2.85 -10.12 0.05
C LEU A 100 -3.54 -9.95 -1.32
N ASP A 101 -3.28 -10.85 -2.27
CA ASP A 101 -3.94 -10.83 -3.59
C ASP A 101 -5.47 -10.92 -3.45
N ALA A 102 -5.96 -11.87 -2.66
CA ALA A 102 -7.40 -12.04 -2.42
C ALA A 102 -8.03 -10.78 -1.79
N VAL A 103 -7.37 -10.17 -0.81
CA VAL A 103 -7.84 -8.95 -0.13
C VAL A 103 -7.91 -7.77 -1.10
N LEU A 104 -6.84 -7.51 -1.86
CA LEU A 104 -6.80 -6.36 -2.77
C LEU A 104 -7.85 -6.49 -3.89
N ARG A 105 -8.03 -7.69 -4.44
CA ARG A 105 -9.10 -7.95 -5.42
C ARG A 105 -10.48 -7.72 -4.84
N ARG A 106 -10.70 -8.19 -3.61
CA ARG A 106 -12.00 -8.09 -2.95
C ARG A 106 -12.38 -6.65 -2.62
N ILE A 107 -11.43 -5.85 -2.14
CA ILE A 107 -11.61 -4.41 -1.91
C ILE A 107 -12.00 -3.71 -3.22
N ASN A 108 -11.28 -3.99 -4.31
CA ASN A 108 -11.58 -3.36 -5.60
C ASN A 108 -12.89 -3.84 -6.25
N ALA A 109 -13.36 -5.04 -5.91
CA ALA A 109 -14.63 -5.57 -6.38
C ALA A 109 -15.84 -5.06 -5.57
N GLY A 110 -15.62 -4.48 -4.37
CA GLY A 110 -16.70 -4.16 -3.43
C GLY A 110 -17.41 -5.41 -2.91
N GLY A 111 -16.66 -6.51 -2.73
CA GLY A 111 -17.20 -7.87 -2.58
C GLY A 111 -17.41 -8.36 -1.15
N PHE A 112 -17.58 -7.49 -0.15
CA PHE A 112 -17.88 -7.94 1.22
C PHE A 112 -19.39 -8.20 1.36
N SER A 113 -19.76 -9.43 1.77
CA SER A 113 -21.16 -9.77 2.01
C SER A 113 -21.65 -9.21 3.36
N TYR A 114 -22.95 -9.08 3.50
CA TYR A 114 -23.57 -8.62 4.74
C TYR A 114 -23.27 -9.57 5.92
N GLU A 115 -23.24 -10.87 5.68
CA GLU A 115 -22.93 -11.89 6.68
C GLU A 115 -21.48 -11.75 7.18
N GLU A 116 -20.54 -11.49 6.28
CA GLU A 116 -19.12 -11.31 6.64
C GLU A 116 -18.90 -10.03 7.49
N LEU A 117 -19.71 -9.00 7.25
CA LEU A 117 -19.75 -7.79 8.09
C LEU A 117 -20.30 -8.07 9.49
N LEU A 118 -21.28 -8.98 9.62
CA LEU A 118 -21.85 -9.37 10.91
C LEU A 118 -20.92 -10.26 11.73
N GLU A 119 -20.14 -11.11 11.07
CA GLU A 119 -19.20 -12.03 11.72
C GLU A 119 -17.91 -11.37 12.19
N THR A 120 -17.71 -10.09 11.88
CA THR A 120 -16.48 -9.38 12.22
C THR A 120 -16.72 -8.33 13.32
N PRO A 121 -16.52 -8.70 14.60
CA PRO A 121 -17.00 -7.92 15.75
C PRO A 121 -16.30 -6.56 16.01
N ASP A 122 -15.31 -6.17 15.20
CA ASP A 122 -14.43 -5.01 15.46
C ASP A 122 -14.45 -3.91 14.36
N PHE A 123 -15.28 -4.02 13.32
CA PHE A 123 -15.37 -2.99 12.25
C PHE A 123 -16.38 -1.89 12.62
N VAL A 124 -15.92 -0.86 13.32
CA VAL A 124 -16.75 0.32 13.69
C VAL A 124 -16.12 1.65 13.27
N GLY A 125 -15.11 1.61 12.40
CA GLY A 125 -14.37 2.78 11.91
C GLY A 125 -14.33 2.92 10.39
N PRO A 126 -13.45 3.79 9.85
CA PRO A 126 -13.33 4.04 8.41
C PRO A 126 -13.08 2.78 7.56
N GLU A 127 -12.54 1.72 8.14
CA GLU A 127 -12.40 0.41 7.51
C GLU A 127 -13.74 -0.21 7.07
N PHE A 128 -14.85 0.13 7.75
CA PHE A 128 -16.18 -0.36 7.42
C PHE A 128 -16.69 0.26 6.12
N GLU A 129 -16.41 1.56 5.89
CA GLU A 129 -16.70 2.24 4.63
C GLU A 129 -15.97 1.57 3.46
N ILE A 130 -14.71 1.15 3.67
CA ILE A 130 -13.94 0.39 2.67
C ILE A 130 -14.60 -0.93 2.29
N MET A 131 -15.28 -1.57 3.25
CA MET A 131 -15.94 -2.85 3.02
C MET A 131 -17.31 -2.69 2.36
N LEU A 132 -18.04 -1.62 2.69
CA LEU A 132 -19.39 -1.35 2.17
C LEU A 132 -19.39 -0.90 0.72
N HIS A 133 -18.32 -0.23 0.28
CA HIS A 133 -18.26 0.41 -1.01
C HIS A 133 -17.26 -0.26 -1.93
N ARG A 134 -17.55 -0.20 -3.23
CA ARG A 134 -16.56 -0.51 -4.24
C ARG A 134 -15.58 0.65 -4.31
N HIS A 135 -14.30 0.37 -4.11
CA HIS A 135 -13.24 1.34 -4.33
C HIS A 135 -12.49 0.98 -5.61
N ASP A 136 -12.29 1.93 -6.51
CA ASP A 136 -11.43 1.73 -7.67
C ASP A 136 -10.00 2.20 -7.34
N PHE A 137 -9.40 1.60 -6.29
CA PHE A 137 -8.05 1.96 -5.88
C PHE A 137 -7.06 1.73 -7.01
N CYS A 138 -6.29 2.77 -7.31
CA CYS A 138 -5.17 2.71 -8.23
C CYS A 138 -3.89 2.38 -7.46
N PHE A 139 -3.16 1.36 -7.91
CA PHE A 139 -1.90 0.97 -7.29
C PHE A 139 -0.74 1.40 -8.17
N TYR A 140 0.29 1.95 -7.54
CA TYR A 140 1.46 2.46 -8.23
C TYR A 140 2.73 1.81 -7.67
N GLU A 141 3.50 1.15 -8.52
CA GLU A 141 4.85 0.73 -8.18
C GLU A 141 5.81 1.91 -8.32
N ILE A 142 6.55 2.18 -7.25
CA ILE A 142 7.52 3.26 -7.17
C ILE A 142 8.84 2.79 -7.77
N SER A 143 9.40 3.61 -8.66
CA SER A 143 10.72 3.38 -9.22
C SER A 143 11.82 3.60 -8.15
N LEU A 144 12.62 2.57 -7.90
CA LEU A 144 13.73 2.59 -6.94
C LEU A 144 15.09 2.43 -7.65
N PRO A 145 16.18 3.06 -7.16
CA PRO A 145 16.24 3.95 -6.00
C PRO A 145 15.58 5.31 -6.27
N LEU A 146 15.17 5.99 -5.20
CA LEU A 146 14.54 7.31 -5.32
C LEU A 146 15.52 8.35 -5.88
N VAL A 147 15.04 9.14 -6.85
CA VAL A 147 15.81 10.27 -7.41
C VAL A 147 15.79 11.46 -6.45
N ARG A 148 16.96 12.09 -6.25
CA ARG A 148 17.09 13.28 -5.42
C ARG A 148 16.25 14.41 -6.00
N GLY A 149 15.52 15.13 -5.16
CA GLY A 149 14.63 16.23 -5.59
C GLY A 149 13.30 15.81 -6.23
N ALA A 150 13.18 14.63 -6.83
CA ALA A 150 11.93 14.18 -7.48
C ALA A 150 10.84 13.73 -6.49
N ASN A 151 9.57 13.86 -6.88
CA ASN A 151 8.45 13.21 -6.21
C ASN A 151 8.40 11.73 -6.65
N PRO A 152 8.34 10.75 -5.71
CA PRO A 152 8.28 9.33 -6.07
C PRO A 152 7.13 8.95 -7.01
N MET A 153 6.04 9.72 -7.01
CA MET A 153 4.88 9.47 -7.88
C MET A 153 5.13 9.86 -9.35
N ASP A 154 6.08 10.77 -9.64
CA ASP A 154 6.35 11.25 -11.01
C ASP A 154 6.87 10.15 -11.95
N SER A 155 7.51 9.12 -11.38
CA SER A 155 8.07 7.98 -12.11
C SER A 155 7.42 6.66 -11.72
N ALA A 156 6.28 6.71 -11.04
CA ALA A 156 5.57 5.52 -10.60
C ALA A 156 4.76 4.92 -11.75
N ARG A 157 4.70 3.59 -11.79
CA ARG A 157 3.95 2.85 -12.82
C ARG A 157 2.66 2.31 -12.21
N SER A 158 1.53 2.58 -12.86
CA SER A 158 0.26 1.95 -12.46
C SER A 158 0.31 0.44 -12.70
N LEU A 159 -0.15 -0.33 -11.71
CA LEU A 159 -0.34 -1.77 -11.81
C LEU A 159 -1.73 -2.14 -11.31
N PRO A 160 -2.34 -3.19 -11.90
CA PRO A 160 -3.57 -3.74 -11.36
C PRO A 160 -3.29 -4.53 -10.06
N ALA A 161 -4.30 -4.62 -9.19
CA ALA A 161 -4.21 -5.24 -7.86
C ALA A 161 -3.61 -6.65 -7.92
N GLU A 162 -4.05 -7.45 -8.89
CA GLU A 162 -3.67 -8.84 -9.11
C GLU A 162 -2.17 -9.05 -9.42
N ARG A 163 -1.43 -7.99 -9.73
CA ARG A 163 0.01 -8.08 -10.03
C ARG A 163 0.88 -7.77 -8.81
N ILE A 164 0.34 -7.12 -7.78
CA ILE A 164 1.12 -6.57 -6.67
C ILE A 164 1.77 -7.69 -5.86
N ALA A 165 1.00 -8.70 -5.47
CA ALA A 165 1.50 -9.85 -4.72
C ALA A 165 2.63 -10.57 -5.48
N SER A 166 2.46 -10.76 -6.80
CA SER A 166 3.46 -11.41 -7.66
C SER A 166 4.76 -10.61 -7.81
N VAL A 167 4.69 -9.28 -7.75
CA VAL A 167 5.86 -8.42 -7.83
C VAL A 167 6.55 -8.36 -6.47
N LEU A 168 5.80 -8.19 -5.38
CA LEU A 168 6.33 -8.14 -4.02
C LEU A 168 7.05 -9.43 -3.60
N SER A 169 6.56 -10.59 -4.04
CA SER A 169 7.19 -11.88 -3.76
C SER A 169 8.56 -12.03 -4.44
N GLY A 170 8.87 -11.15 -5.39
CA GLY A 170 10.03 -11.25 -6.27
C GLY A 170 9.81 -12.39 -7.25
N GLY A 171 9.98 -12.13 -8.55
CA GLY A 171 9.97 -13.18 -9.56
C GLY A 171 11.08 -14.20 -9.33
N ARG A 172 10.88 -15.15 -8.41
CA ARG A 172 11.67 -16.36 -8.26
C ARG A 172 11.14 -17.39 -9.25
N ALA A 173 11.27 -17.10 -10.54
CA ALA A 173 11.40 -18.16 -11.53
C ALA A 173 12.84 -18.67 -11.40
N THR A 174 13.01 -19.78 -10.67
CA THR A 174 14.08 -20.79 -10.85
C THR A 174 15.41 -20.30 -11.44
N GLN A 175 16.36 -19.94 -10.57
CA GLN A 175 17.80 -20.06 -10.87
C GLN A 175 18.38 -21.26 -10.09
N TYR A 176 17.84 -22.45 -10.35
CA TYR A 176 18.50 -23.72 -10.05
C TYR A 176 18.07 -24.71 -11.13
N GLY A 177 18.88 -24.80 -12.19
CA GLY A 177 18.61 -25.69 -13.30
C GLY A 177 19.47 -25.35 -14.50
N GLU A 178 20.78 -25.59 -14.39
CA GLU A 178 21.67 -26.01 -15.49
C GLU A 178 23.11 -26.10 -14.96
N LEU A 179 23.38 -27.15 -14.17
CA LEU A 179 24.71 -27.75 -14.04
C LEU A 179 24.50 -29.25 -13.75
N SER A 180 24.30 -30.00 -14.83
CA SER A 180 24.50 -31.46 -14.91
C SER A 180 24.60 -31.85 -16.38
#